data_AF-A0A6P5XY91-F1
#
_entry.id   AF-A0A6P5XY91-F1
#
_cell.length_a   1.000
_cell.length_b   1.000
_cell.length_c   1.000
_cell.angle_alpha   90.00
_cell.angle_beta   90.00
_cell.angle_gamma   90.00
#
_symmetry.space_group_name_H-M   'P 1'
#
loop_
_entity.id
_entity.type
_entity.pdbx_description
1 polymer ?
#
loop_
_entity_poly.entity_id
_entity_poly.type
_entity_poly.pdbx_seq_one_letter_code
_entity_poly.pdbx_strand_id
1 'polypeptide(L)'
;MNQIVVEDQVSVTIGDDQIPCATSGSNEIDSDGLEFVVKNGLAKIQESSLEDFIIRTSFFSGMGQNSGLAKKTKIVAIHKNLNSSWSGKARAQSFQVFSKAVADKCGGDANVKYAWYGAASDEISDIVMHGFSWCLKADGNRDCSRHSISLSPAKFSFDSVLSSEVDENGLGLLLLCRVILGKQEVVTADSNQFHPSSPEFDSSVDDLSAPRKYIVWSPYMNSHILPCYIISFEAPYLRGSKGLVEANTIKPRSPWMRFPTLISMLSRFLGPSEMASLNKQYRDFREKRISRPQLIQRVKEIAGNQLLAAVVSLYSNKSLLRC
;
A
#
# COMPACT_ATOMS: atom_id res chain seq x y z
N MET A 1 -9.10 1.61 74.45
CA MET A 1 -10.53 1.24 74.49
C MET A 1 -10.71 -0.02 73.68
N ASN A 2 -11.25 -1.04 74.33
CA ASN A 2 -11.64 -2.33 73.76
C ASN A 2 -12.75 -2.13 72.71
N GLN A 3 -12.83 -2.94 71.65
CA GLN A 3 -13.74 -4.10 71.57
C GLN A 3 -13.63 -4.79 70.19
N ILE A 4 -13.71 -6.11 70.23
CA ILE A 4 -13.73 -7.08 69.12
C ILE A 4 -15.22 -7.39 68.81
N VAL A 5 -15.48 -8.05 67.66
CA VAL A 5 -16.58 -9.01 67.35
C VAL A 5 -17.72 -8.41 66.50
N VAL A 6 -18.29 -9.03 65.45
CA VAL A 6 -18.07 -10.20 64.56
C VAL A 6 -19.02 -9.98 63.35
N GLU A 7 -18.75 -10.69 62.25
CA GLU A 7 -19.57 -10.94 61.05
C GLU A 7 -21.09 -11.13 61.30
N ASP A 8 -21.95 -10.92 60.29
CA ASP A 8 -22.43 -12.04 59.44
C ASP A 8 -23.65 -11.67 58.54
N GLN A 9 -23.74 -12.42 57.45
CA GLN A 9 -24.89 -12.79 56.60
C GLN A 9 -25.47 -11.90 55.48
N VAL A 10 -25.72 -12.65 54.40
CA VAL A 10 -26.23 -12.39 53.06
C VAL A 10 -27.77 -12.49 53.00
N SER A 11 -28.43 -11.78 52.08
CA SER A 11 -29.66 -12.27 51.45
C SER A 11 -29.94 -11.64 50.06
N VAL A 12 -30.37 -12.52 49.15
CA VAL A 12 -30.63 -12.40 47.70
C VAL A 12 -32.13 -12.13 47.44
N THR A 13 -32.56 -11.36 46.42
CA THR A 13 -33.30 -11.77 45.18
C THR A 13 -33.79 -10.50 44.43
N ILE A 14 -33.52 -10.30 43.12
CA ILE A 14 -34.33 -10.62 41.90
C ILE A 14 -35.76 -10.05 41.96
N GLY A 15 -36.33 -9.28 41.01
CA GLY A 15 -35.98 -8.80 39.66
C GLY A 15 -37.23 -8.07 39.10
N ASP A 16 -37.09 -7.31 38.01
CA ASP A 16 -37.98 -7.41 36.82
C ASP A 16 -37.70 -6.31 35.77
N ASP A 17 -37.31 -6.82 34.61
CA ASP A 17 -37.48 -6.38 33.24
C ASP A 17 -38.27 -5.10 32.94
N GLN A 18 -37.63 -4.21 32.18
CA GLN A 18 -38.31 -3.43 31.14
C GLN A 18 -37.41 -3.26 29.91
N ILE A 19 -37.78 -3.97 28.85
CA ILE A 19 -37.33 -3.80 27.47
C ILE A 19 -37.87 -2.47 26.93
N PRO A 20 -37.10 -1.75 26.10
CA PRO A 20 -37.70 -1.01 25.00
C PRO A 20 -37.22 -1.49 23.62
N CYS A 21 -38.24 -1.73 22.80
CA CYS A 21 -38.32 -2.08 21.39
C CYS A 21 -37.16 -1.67 20.47
N ALA A 22 -36.72 -2.67 19.69
CA ALA A 22 -36.09 -2.49 18.40
C ALA A 22 -37.02 -1.73 17.44
N THR A 23 -36.47 -0.72 16.76
CA THR A 23 -37.00 -0.27 15.47
C THR A 23 -35.84 0.07 14.52
N SER A 24 -35.63 -0.84 13.57
CA SER A 24 -35.31 -0.61 12.16
C SER A 24 -34.17 0.35 11.76
N GLY A 25 -33.11 -0.26 11.24
CA GLY A 25 -32.75 -0.02 9.84
C GLY A 25 -31.62 0.96 9.58
N SER A 26 -30.39 0.57 9.90
CA SER A 26 -29.24 0.89 9.04
C SER A 26 -28.59 -0.43 8.68
N ASN A 27 -28.58 -0.76 7.38
CA ASN A 27 -27.85 -1.88 6.85
C ASN A 27 -26.36 -1.67 7.15
N GLU A 28 -25.91 -2.19 8.29
CA GLU A 28 -24.50 -2.41 8.54
C GLU A 28 -24.05 -3.44 7.52
N ILE A 29 -23.29 -2.94 6.55
CA ILE A 29 -22.57 -3.77 5.60
C ILE A 29 -21.62 -4.62 6.44
N ASP A 30 -21.81 -5.94 6.36
CA ASP A 30 -21.02 -6.96 7.03
C ASP A 30 -19.51 -6.63 6.93
N SER A 31 -18.92 -6.27 8.07
CA SER A 31 -17.64 -5.55 8.19
C SER A 31 -16.57 -6.40 8.88
N ASP A 32 -16.43 -7.66 8.49
CA ASP A 32 -15.40 -8.54 9.06
C ASP A 32 -13.98 -8.04 8.71
N GLY A 33 -13.79 -7.38 7.56
CA GLY A 33 -12.48 -6.89 7.12
C GLY A 33 -11.98 -5.59 7.78
N LEU A 34 -12.82 -4.89 8.58
CA LEU A 34 -12.49 -3.58 9.14
C LEU A 34 -12.63 -3.49 10.66
N GLU A 35 -12.98 -4.61 11.32
CA GLU A 35 -13.15 -4.66 12.78
C GLU A 35 -11.86 -4.24 13.53
N PHE A 36 -10.69 -4.55 12.96
CA PHE A 36 -9.39 -4.18 13.55
C PHE A 36 -9.12 -2.66 13.52
N VAL A 37 -9.68 -1.94 12.55
CA VAL A 37 -9.49 -0.48 12.41
C VAL A 37 -10.12 0.23 13.60
N VAL A 38 -11.29 -0.25 14.03
CA VAL A 38 -11.99 0.24 15.21
C VAL A 38 -11.26 -0.19 16.49
N LYS A 39 -10.81 -1.45 16.57
CA LYS A 39 -10.06 -1.98 17.73
C LYS A 39 -8.72 -1.26 17.98
N ASN A 40 -8.07 -0.74 16.94
CA ASN A 40 -6.75 -0.11 17.04
C ASN A 40 -6.77 1.42 17.24
N GLY A 41 -7.94 2.00 17.57
CA GLY A 41 -8.05 3.42 17.92
C GLY A 41 -7.80 4.37 16.74
N LEU A 42 -8.07 3.92 15.52
CA LEU A 42 -7.99 4.74 14.32
C LEU A 42 -9.29 5.53 14.17
N ALA A 43 -9.18 6.83 13.91
CA ALA A 43 -10.34 7.69 13.74
C ALA A 43 -10.73 7.78 12.27
N LYS A 44 -11.96 7.39 11.93
CA LYS A 44 -12.50 7.63 10.58
C LYS A 44 -12.56 9.15 10.34
N ILE A 45 -11.96 9.60 9.24
CA ILE A 45 -11.98 11.01 8.86
C ILE A 45 -13.36 11.34 8.29
N GLN A 46 -13.86 12.54 8.61
CA GLN A 46 -15.08 13.05 8.03
C GLN A 46 -14.92 13.22 6.52
N GLU A 47 -15.84 12.60 5.76
CA GLU A 47 -15.94 12.78 4.32
C GLU A 47 -16.10 14.27 4.00
N SER A 48 -15.44 14.77 2.95
CA SER A 48 -15.40 16.19 2.54
C SER A 48 -14.64 17.16 3.45
N SER A 49 -13.95 16.68 4.48
CA SER A 49 -12.96 17.50 5.20
C SER A 49 -11.76 17.87 4.31
N LEU A 50 -10.99 18.89 4.70
CA LEU A 50 -9.76 19.27 4.00
C LEU A 50 -8.74 18.12 3.94
N GLU A 51 -8.61 17.35 5.03
CA GLU A 51 -7.72 16.19 5.08
C GLU A 51 -8.17 15.09 4.09
N ASP A 52 -9.47 14.77 4.07
CA ASP A 52 -10.06 13.82 3.13
C ASP A 52 -9.82 14.27 1.68
N PHE A 53 -10.07 15.55 1.36
CA PHE A 53 -9.86 16.11 0.04
C PHE A 53 -8.39 15.99 -0.43
N ILE A 54 -7.43 16.33 0.44
CA ILE A 54 -6.00 16.25 0.11
C ILE A 54 -5.58 14.80 -0.16
N ILE A 55 -5.98 13.86 0.71
CA ILE A 55 -5.59 12.46 0.58
C ILE A 55 -6.21 11.84 -0.68
N ARG A 56 -7.50 12.07 -0.92
CA ARG A 56 -8.18 11.61 -2.15
C ARG A 56 -7.53 12.20 -3.39
N THR A 57 -7.25 13.50 -3.39
CA THR A 57 -6.60 14.17 -4.52
C THR A 57 -5.22 13.59 -4.79
N SER A 58 -4.39 13.39 -3.75
CA SER A 58 -3.08 12.76 -3.89
C SER A 58 -3.21 11.33 -4.43
N PHE A 59 -4.15 10.55 -3.90
CA PHE A 59 -4.37 9.16 -4.31
C PHE A 59 -4.76 9.05 -5.78
N PHE A 60 -5.77 9.80 -6.24
CA PHE A 60 -6.21 9.73 -7.62
C PHE A 60 -5.23 10.39 -8.60
N SER A 61 -4.50 11.41 -8.16
CA SER A 61 -3.43 12.01 -8.96
C SER A 61 -2.31 11.00 -9.21
N GLY A 62 -1.92 10.24 -8.18
CA GLY A 62 -0.91 9.19 -8.30
C GLY A 62 -1.34 7.95 -9.10
N MET A 63 -2.65 7.77 -9.34
CA MET A 63 -3.18 6.77 -10.26
C MET A 63 -3.25 7.20 -11.72
N GLY A 64 -2.84 8.43 -12.00
CA GLY A 64 -3.12 9.11 -13.25
C GLY A 64 -4.61 9.38 -13.36
N GLN A 65 -5.03 10.62 -13.08
CA GLN A 65 -6.44 11.04 -13.00
C GLN A 65 -7.29 10.63 -14.21
N ASN A 66 -6.64 10.49 -15.37
CA ASN A 66 -7.32 10.09 -16.60
C ASN A 66 -7.40 8.59 -16.81
N SER A 67 -6.73 7.73 -16.03
CA SER A 67 -6.60 6.29 -16.28
C SER A 67 -7.94 5.54 -16.17
N GLY A 68 -8.13 4.51 -17.01
CA GLY A 68 -9.34 3.69 -16.96
C GLY A 68 -9.47 2.87 -15.67
N LEU A 69 -8.34 2.67 -14.97
CA LEU A 69 -8.26 2.03 -13.66
C LEU A 69 -8.70 2.97 -12.56
N ALA A 70 -8.21 4.21 -12.56
CA ALA A 70 -8.62 5.21 -11.57
C ALA A 70 -10.14 5.40 -11.50
N LYS A 71 -10.83 5.32 -12.64
CA LYS A 71 -12.31 5.39 -12.71
C LYS A 71 -13.02 4.15 -12.12
N LYS A 72 -12.33 3.02 -12.05
CA LYS A 72 -12.84 1.77 -11.47
C LYS A 72 -12.37 1.56 -10.03
N THR A 73 -11.53 2.45 -9.52
CA THR A 73 -11.05 2.42 -8.14
C THR A 73 -11.86 3.39 -7.31
N LYS A 74 -12.31 2.97 -6.13
CA LYS A 74 -13.03 3.81 -5.19
C LYS A 74 -12.32 3.80 -3.84
N ILE A 75 -12.15 4.97 -3.21
CA ILE A 75 -11.81 5.01 -1.79
C ILE A 75 -13.10 4.83 -0.99
N VAL A 76 -13.14 3.77 -0.19
CA VAL A 76 -14.26 3.39 0.69
C VAL A 76 -14.21 4.19 1.98
N ALA A 77 -13.04 4.26 2.61
CA ALA A 77 -12.86 4.97 3.88
C ALA A 77 -11.41 5.40 4.08
N ILE A 78 -11.22 6.46 4.87
CA ILE A 78 -9.91 6.96 5.29
C ILE A 78 -9.91 7.03 6.81
N HIS A 79 -8.93 6.38 7.42
CA HIS A 79 -8.76 6.34 8.86
C HIS A 79 -7.43 6.98 9.24
N LYS A 80 -7.46 7.88 10.21
CA LYS A 80 -6.29 8.57 10.75
C LYS A 80 -5.73 7.78 11.92
N ASN A 81 -4.42 7.53 11.87
CA ASN A 81 -3.69 7.01 13.00
C ASN A 81 -3.39 8.13 14.00
N LEU A 82 -4.13 8.11 15.12
CA LEU A 82 -3.94 9.06 16.21
C LEU A 82 -2.74 8.73 17.09
N ASN A 83 -2.12 7.55 16.92
CA ASN A 83 -1.03 7.06 17.76
C ASN A 83 -1.41 7.09 19.26
N SER A 84 -2.64 6.70 19.59
CA SER A 84 -3.21 6.86 20.93
C SER A 84 -2.63 5.89 21.97
N SER A 85 -2.16 4.71 21.54
CA SER A 85 -1.50 3.72 22.40
C SER A 85 -0.15 4.22 22.91
N TRP A 86 0.33 3.69 24.04
CA TRP A 86 1.65 4.03 24.59
C TRP A 86 2.77 3.78 23.57
N SER A 87 2.76 2.63 22.92
CA SER A 87 3.71 2.29 21.86
C SER A 87 3.56 3.21 20.64
N GLY A 88 2.33 3.58 20.26
CA GLY A 88 2.07 4.54 19.19
C GLY A 88 2.67 5.92 19.50
N LYS A 89 2.44 6.45 20.70
CA LYS A 89 3.02 7.73 21.16
C LYS A 89 4.54 7.68 21.14
N ALA A 90 5.14 6.59 21.66
CA ALA A 90 6.58 6.41 21.67
C ALA A 90 7.17 6.35 20.25
N ARG A 91 6.54 5.65 19.30
CA ARG A 91 6.95 5.62 17.90
C ARG A 91 6.85 7.00 17.24
N ALA A 92 5.76 7.74 17.49
CA ALA A 92 5.59 9.09 16.96
C ALA A 92 6.64 10.07 17.53
N GLN A 93 6.97 9.97 18.82
CA GLN A 93 8.04 10.75 19.43
C GLN A 93 9.42 10.36 18.89
N SER A 94 9.70 9.06 18.76
CA SER A 94 10.93 8.56 18.15
C SER A 94 11.12 9.13 16.74
N PHE A 95 10.07 9.07 15.90
CA PHE A 95 10.09 9.68 14.57
C PHE A 95 10.44 11.17 14.60
N GLN A 96 9.90 11.93 15.55
CA GLN A 96 10.24 13.36 15.69
C GLN A 96 11.70 13.57 16.07
N VAL A 97 12.25 12.75 16.98
CA VAL A 97 13.66 12.81 17.39
C VAL A 97 14.58 12.50 16.21
N PHE A 98 14.32 11.42 15.48
CA PHE A 98 15.11 11.06 14.30
C PHE A 98 14.97 12.09 13.19
N SER A 99 13.77 12.64 12.97
CA SER A 99 13.58 13.73 12.01
C SER A 99 14.42 14.94 12.36
N LYS A 100 14.53 15.30 13.64
CA LYS A 100 15.40 16.40 14.05
C LYS A 100 16.88 16.07 13.84
N ALA A 101 17.31 14.87 14.23
CA ALA A 101 18.71 14.45 14.07
C ALA A 101 19.15 14.43 12.60
N VAL A 102 18.29 13.95 11.69
CA VAL A 102 18.57 13.97 10.25
C VAL A 102 18.57 15.40 9.71
N ALA A 103 17.66 16.27 10.15
CA ALA A 103 17.69 17.69 9.77
C ALA A 103 19.01 18.36 10.20
N ASP A 104 19.45 18.15 11.43
CA ASP A 104 20.70 18.71 11.95
C ASP A 104 21.92 18.23 11.14
N LYS A 105 21.92 16.96 10.71
CA LYS A 105 22.94 16.38 9.83
C LYS A 105 22.88 16.94 8.39
N CYS A 106 21.70 17.23 7.87
CA CYS A 106 21.45 17.57 6.46
C CYS A 106 21.25 19.06 6.18
N GLY A 107 21.76 19.95 7.04
CA GLY A 107 21.70 21.40 6.81
C GLY A 107 20.34 22.03 7.13
N GLY A 108 19.55 21.41 8.01
CA GLY A 108 18.30 21.94 8.55
C GLY A 108 17.02 21.32 7.97
N ASP A 109 17.11 20.42 6.97
CA ASP A 109 15.96 19.72 6.40
C ASP A 109 16.15 18.20 6.42
N ALA A 110 15.22 17.49 7.06
CA ALA A 110 15.21 16.03 7.11
C ALA A 110 14.63 15.37 5.84
N ASN A 111 14.15 16.17 4.89
CA ASN A 111 13.56 15.70 3.64
C ASN A 111 12.39 14.74 3.91
N VAL A 112 11.46 15.14 4.77
CA VAL A 112 10.29 14.33 5.12
C VAL A 112 9.27 14.37 3.99
N LYS A 113 8.86 13.20 3.49
CA LYS A 113 7.86 13.05 2.42
C LYS A 113 6.73 12.13 2.83
N TYR A 114 5.59 12.26 2.14
CA TYR A 114 4.54 11.26 2.20
C TYR A 114 4.78 10.16 1.18
N ALA A 115 4.53 8.91 1.58
CA ALA A 115 4.68 7.75 0.73
C ALA A 115 3.61 6.68 1.05
N TRP A 116 3.23 5.95 0.01
CA TRP A 116 2.25 4.87 0.04
C TRP A 116 2.94 3.53 0.26
N TYR A 117 2.30 2.68 1.05
CA TYR A 117 2.72 1.31 1.28
C TYR A 117 1.52 0.38 1.11
N GLY A 118 1.65 -0.59 0.22
CA GLY A 118 0.60 -1.57 -0.09
C GLY A 118 1.04 -2.96 0.32
N ALA A 119 0.19 -3.64 1.08
CA ALA A 119 0.44 -4.93 1.68
C ALA A 119 -0.89 -5.65 1.95
N ALA A 120 -0.83 -6.83 2.55
CA ALA A 120 -2.01 -7.54 3.03
C ALA A 120 -2.64 -6.82 4.25
N SER A 121 -3.95 -7.02 4.44
CA SER A 121 -4.70 -6.32 5.50
C SER A 121 -4.22 -6.68 6.91
N ASP A 122 -3.83 -7.93 7.13
CA ASP A 122 -3.23 -8.42 8.38
C ASP A 122 -1.85 -7.80 8.62
N GLU A 123 -1.02 -7.69 7.58
CA GLU A 123 0.27 -7.00 7.66
C GLU A 123 0.10 -5.51 8.01
N ILE A 124 -0.85 -4.81 7.38
CA ILE A 124 -1.14 -3.41 7.71
C ILE A 124 -1.62 -3.27 9.16
N SER A 125 -2.45 -4.19 9.63
CA SER A 125 -2.89 -4.24 11.03
C SER A 125 -1.70 -4.42 11.97
N ASP A 126 -0.83 -5.39 11.70
CA ASP A 126 0.37 -5.68 12.49
C ASP A 126 1.33 -4.47 12.52
N ILE A 127 1.51 -3.77 11.40
CA ILE A 127 2.33 -2.55 11.32
C ILE A 127 1.78 -1.44 12.22
N VAL A 128 0.46 -1.25 12.22
CA VAL A 128 -0.18 -0.19 13.03
C VAL A 128 -0.06 -0.50 14.52
N MET A 129 -0.23 -1.77 14.90
CA MET A 129 -0.14 -2.22 16.28
C MET A 129 1.32 -2.21 16.78
N HIS A 130 2.19 -2.89 16.06
CA HIS A 130 3.52 -3.29 16.54
C HIS A 130 4.66 -2.51 15.88
N GLY A 131 4.42 -1.87 14.74
CA GLY A 131 5.44 -1.25 13.90
C GLY A 131 5.85 -2.17 12.75
N PHE A 132 6.70 -1.66 11.85
CA PHE A 132 7.27 -2.46 10.78
C PHE A 132 8.13 -3.57 11.36
N SER A 133 8.05 -4.76 10.77
CA SER A 133 8.80 -5.93 11.21
C SER A 133 9.61 -6.54 10.08
N TRP A 134 10.65 -7.26 10.47
CA TRP A 134 11.62 -7.88 9.57
C TRP A 134 11.10 -9.19 8.94
N CYS A 135 10.13 -9.84 9.58
CA CYS A 135 9.65 -11.17 9.18
C CYS A 135 8.33 -11.10 8.43
N LEU A 136 8.31 -11.62 7.20
CA LEU A 136 7.08 -12.07 6.56
C LEU A 136 6.69 -13.42 7.16
N LYS A 137 5.43 -13.58 7.56
CA LYS A 137 4.84 -14.90 7.82
C LYS A 137 4.62 -15.58 6.47
N ALA A 138 5.67 -16.17 5.89
CA ALA A 138 5.52 -17.04 4.74
C ALA A 138 5.11 -18.43 5.22
N ASP A 139 4.02 -18.97 4.69
CA ASP A 139 3.68 -20.39 4.86
C ASP A 139 4.80 -21.25 4.26
N GLY A 140 5.59 -21.86 5.13
CA GLY A 140 6.64 -22.82 4.78
C GLY A 140 8.05 -22.24 4.64
N ASN A 141 8.86 -22.50 5.67
CA ASN A 141 10.33 -22.61 5.74
C ASN A 141 11.19 -21.94 4.64
N ARG A 142 10.92 -20.69 4.28
CA ARG A 142 11.88 -19.79 3.62
C ARG A 142 11.97 -18.53 4.47
N ASP A 143 13.16 -18.31 5.00
CA ASP A 143 13.52 -17.13 5.76
C ASP A 143 13.56 -15.93 4.79
N CYS A 144 12.38 -15.38 4.47
CA CYS A 144 12.22 -14.20 3.61
C CYS A 144 12.40 -12.93 4.45
N SER A 145 13.60 -12.78 5.00
CA SER A 145 14.04 -11.60 5.73
C SER A 145 13.98 -10.36 4.82
N ARG A 146 13.13 -9.39 5.18
CA ARG A 146 13.03 -8.12 4.45
C ARG A 146 14.19 -7.20 4.82
N HIS A 147 15.24 -7.21 4.00
CA HIS A 147 16.39 -6.30 4.13
C HIS A 147 16.00 -4.82 4.09
N SER A 148 14.82 -4.51 3.53
CA SER A 148 14.32 -3.16 3.37
C SER A 148 12.80 -3.07 3.22
N ILE A 149 12.26 -1.90 3.53
CA ILE A 149 10.88 -1.50 3.23
C ILE A 149 10.89 -0.58 2.03
N SER A 150 10.11 -0.92 1.00
CA SER A 150 9.91 -0.06 -0.17
C SER A 150 8.55 0.62 -0.10
N LEU A 151 8.52 1.94 -0.28
CA LEU A 151 7.31 2.76 -0.32
C LEU A 151 7.25 3.52 -1.65
N SER A 152 6.05 3.67 -2.19
CA SER A 152 5.82 4.45 -3.41
C SER A 152 5.64 5.93 -3.06
N PRO A 153 6.34 6.87 -3.72
CA PRO A 153 6.13 8.30 -3.51
C PRO A 153 4.67 8.73 -3.68
N ALA A 154 4.27 9.84 -3.07
CA ALA A 154 2.88 10.33 -3.10
C ALA A 154 2.26 10.41 -4.52
N LYS A 155 3.08 10.70 -5.54
CA LYS A 155 2.73 10.77 -6.97
C LYS A 155 2.56 9.42 -7.68
N PHE A 156 2.77 8.29 -6.99
CA PHE A 156 2.76 6.94 -7.54
C PHE A 156 1.94 5.97 -6.68
N SER A 157 0.80 6.42 -6.15
CA SER A 157 -0.14 5.61 -5.35
C SER A 157 -0.54 4.29 -6.02
N PHE A 158 -0.61 4.28 -7.35
CA PHE A 158 -1.01 3.11 -8.12
C PHE A 158 -0.06 1.93 -7.97
N ASP A 159 1.23 2.18 -7.79
CA ASP A 159 2.20 1.11 -7.55
C ASP A 159 1.89 0.37 -6.26
N SER A 160 1.51 1.10 -5.21
CA SER A 160 1.08 0.50 -3.95
C SER A 160 -0.29 -0.18 -4.08
N VAL A 161 -1.21 0.35 -4.88
CA VAL A 161 -2.49 -0.34 -5.18
C VAL A 161 -2.22 -1.70 -5.83
N LEU A 162 -1.27 -1.78 -6.76
CA LEU A 162 -0.90 -3.03 -7.42
C LEU A 162 -0.18 -4.01 -6.49
N SER A 163 0.57 -3.52 -5.50
CA SER A 163 1.26 -4.35 -4.51
C SER A 163 0.38 -4.81 -3.35
N SER A 164 -0.81 -4.23 -3.18
CA SER A 164 -1.73 -4.57 -2.09
C SER A 164 -2.48 -5.86 -2.39
N GLU A 165 -2.72 -6.67 -1.37
CA GLU A 165 -3.65 -7.79 -1.49
C GLU A 165 -5.08 -7.29 -1.36
N VAL A 166 -5.97 -7.85 -2.19
CA VAL A 166 -7.41 -7.55 -2.15
C VAL A 166 -8.19 -8.81 -1.80
N ASP A 167 -9.32 -8.62 -1.13
CA ASP A 167 -10.27 -9.69 -0.84
C ASP A 167 -11.06 -10.12 -2.09
N GLU A 168 -12.02 -11.03 -1.90
CA GLU A 168 -12.88 -11.55 -2.97
C GLU A 168 -13.73 -10.44 -3.64
N ASN A 169 -14.05 -9.38 -2.89
CA ASN A 169 -14.79 -8.22 -3.37
C ASN A 169 -13.87 -7.19 -4.06
N GLY A 170 -12.56 -7.37 -4.00
CA GLY A 170 -11.58 -6.43 -4.52
C GLY A 170 -11.30 -5.27 -3.55
N LEU A 171 -11.69 -5.39 -2.29
CA LEU A 171 -11.35 -4.44 -1.22
C LEU A 171 -9.92 -4.72 -0.75
N GLY A 172 -9.10 -3.68 -0.72
CA GLY A 172 -7.74 -3.72 -0.20
C GLY A 172 -7.46 -2.53 0.72
N LEU A 173 -6.31 -2.60 1.40
CA LEU A 173 -5.85 -1.56 2.31
C LEU A 173 -4.52 -0.98 1.84
N LEU A 174 -4.35 0.32 2.08
CA LEU A 174 -3.12 1.06 1.86
C LEU A 174 -2.74 1.83 3.11
N LEU A 175 -1.44 1.96 3.33
CA LEU A 175 -0.89 2.78 4.39
C LEU A 175 -0.23 4.03 3.79
N LEU A 176 -0.67 5.21 4.24
CA LEU A 176 0.00 6.47 3.93
C LEU A 176 0.91 6.84 5.12
N CYS A 177 2.21 6.89 4.85
CA CYS A 177 3.25 7.13 5.84
C CYS A 177 3.93 8.48 5.61
N ARG A 178 4.46 9.08 6.69
CA ARG A 178 5.55 10.03 6.60
C ARG A 178 6.87 9.27 6.62
N VAL A 179 7.80 9.65 5.76
CA VAL A 179 9.10 9.00 5.61
C VAL A 179 10.20 10.05 5.69
N ILE A 180 11.17 9.84 6.58
CA ILE A 180 12.40 10.64 6.64
C ILE A 180 13.35 10.11 5.58
N LEU A 181 13.66 10.91 4.57
CA LEU A 181 14.56 10.48 3.48
C LEU A 181 15.99 10.99 3.65
N GLY A 182 16.21 12.11 4.34
CA GLY A 182 17.52 12.73 4.49
C GLY A 182 18.29 12.85 3.17
N LYS A 183 19.59 12.56 3.22
CA LYS A 183 20.44 12.40 2.04
C LYS A 183 20.23 11.02 1.43
N GLN A 184 19.84 10.99 0.17
CA GLN A 184 19.48 9.77 -0.54
C GLN A 184 20.67 9.21 -1.34
N GLU A 185 20.78 7.88 -1.40
CA GLU A 185 21.66 7.16 -2.33
C GLU A 185 20.86 6.33 -3.35
N VAL A 186 21.47 6.04 -4.50
CA VAL A 186 20.89 5.11 -5.48
C VAL A 186 21.37 3.70 -5.18
N VAL A 187 20.45 2.78 -4.95
CA VAL A 187 20.78 1.36 -4.85
C VAL A 187 20.29 0.63 -6.09
N THR A 188 21.19 -0.13 -6.71
CA THR A 188 20.87 -1.00 -7.84
C THR A 188 20.21 -2.29 -7.35
N ALA A 189 19.30 -2.85 -8.15
CA ALA A 189 18.49 -4.02 -7.78
C ALA A 189 19.30 -5.28 -7.40
N ASP A 190 20.58 -5.33 -7.73
CA ASP A 190 21.49 -6.46 -7.49
C ASP A 190 22.30 -6.32 -6.18
N SER A 191 22.03 -5.28 -5.39
CA SER A 191 22.78 -5.00 -4.16
C SER A 191 22.21 -5.76 -2.96
N ASN A 192 23.04 -6.55 -2.26
CA ASN A 192 22.71 -7.18 -0.97
C ASN A 192 22.83 -6.22 0.22
N GLN A 193 22.69 -4.92 -0.03
CA GLN A 193 22.89 -3.87 0.95
C GLN A 193 21.69 -3.77 1.91
N PHE A 194 21.99 -3.72 3.21
CA PHE A 194 21.00 -3.68 4.30
C PHE A 194 21.18 -2.47 5.24
N HIS A 195 22.14 -1.60 4.93
CA HIS A 195 22.41 -0.34 5.63
C HIS A 195 23.01 0.66 4.61
N PRO A 196 23.14 1.96 4.93
CA PRO A 196 23.62 2.96 3.98
C PRO A 196 25.09 2.69 3.62
N SER A 197 25.50 2.99 2.39
CA SER A 197 26.87 2.66 1.92
C SER A 197 27.94 3.49 2.61
N SER A 198 27.56 4.67 3.08
CA SER A 198 28.37 5.62 3.84
C SER A 198 27.49 6.26 4.93
N PRO A 199 28.06 6.67 6.08
CA PRO A 199 27.33 7.38 7.12
C PRO A 199 26.72 8.71 6.67
N GLU A 200 27.09 9.22 5.49
CA GLU A 200 26.50 10.42 4.90
C GLU A 200 25.05 10.22 4.43
N PHE A 201 24.67 9.00 4.05
CA PHE A 201 23.35 8.67 3.51
C PHE A 201 22.38 8.21 4.61
N ASP A 202 21.09 8.40 4.37
CA ASP A 202 20.02 8.09 5.33
C ASP A 202 18.99 7.12 4.74
N SER A 203 18.67 7.25 3.46
CA SER A 203 17.74 6.37 2.74
C SER A 203 18.19 6.13 1.30
N SER A 204 17.49 5.25 0.59
CA SER A 204 17.75 4.98 -0.81
C SER A 204 16.55 5.24 -1.71
N VAL A 205 16.85 5.54 -2.96
CA VAL A 205 15.90 5.67 -4.05
C VAL A 205 16.35 4.89 -5.27
N ASP A 206 15.42 4.60 -6.17
CA ASP A 206 15.70 4.00 -7.47
C ASP A 206 16.26 5.00 -8.49
N ASP A 207 15.88 6.27 -8.39
CA ASP A 207 16.39 7.38 -9.22
C ASP A 207 16.40 8.69 -8.41
N LEU A 208 17.50 9.44 -8.43
CA LEU A 208 17.63 10.70 -7.67
C LEU A 208 16.77 11.84 -8.25
N SER A 209 16.55 11.85 -9.57
CA SER A 209 15.83 12.92 -10.26
C SER A 209 14.33 12.70 -10.25
N ALA A 210 13.91 11.45 -10.40
CA ALA A 210 12.52 11.05 -10.53
C ALA A 210 12.25 9.75 -9.76
N PRO A 211 12.39 9.76 -8.41
CA PRO A 211 12.23 8.56 -7.61
C PRO A 211 10.82 8.01 -7.76
N ARG A 212 10.72 6.69 -7.99
CA ARG A 212 9.48 5.89 -8.06
C ARG A 212 9.40 4.92 -6.89
N LYS A 213 10.50 4.69 -6.18
CA LYS A 213 10.57 3.94 -4.92
C LYS A 213 11.44 4.67 -3.91
N TYR A 214 10.91 4.84 -2.70
CA TYR A 214 11.69 5.13 -1.51
C TYR A 214 12.01 3.83 -0.82
N ILE A 215 13.24 3.67 -0.38
CA ILE A 215 13.69 2.46 0.26
C ILE A 215 14.35 2.81 1.59
N VAL A 216 13.79 2.24 2.65
CA VAL A 216 14.24 2.42 4.02
C VAL A 216 14.76 1.10 4.53
N TRP A 217 16.00 1.09 5.00
CA TRP A 217 16.64 -0.11 5.53
C TRP A 217 16.02 -0.53 6.85
N SER A 218 16.03 -1.84 7.11
CA SER A 218 15.39 -2.38 8.30
C SER A 218 15.88 -1.78 9.62
N PRO A 219 17.15 -1.37 9.82
CA PRO A 219 17.56 -0.74 11.07
C PRO A 219 16.83 0.59 11.34
N TYR A 220 16.27 1.21 10.30
CA TYR A 220 15.62 2.51 10.35
C TYR A 220 14.11 2.47 10.15
N MET A 221 13.52 1.32 9.80
CA MET A 221 12.10 1.25 9.41
C MET A 221 11.14 1.81 10.47
N ASN A 222 11.41 1.60 11.77
CA ASN A 222 10.56 2.06 12.86
C ASN A 222 10.89 3.47 13.39
N SER A 223 12.02 4.05 12.97
CA SER A 223 12.40 5.42 13.30
C SER A 223 12.15 6.40 12.16
N HIS A 224 12.22 5.92 10.91
CA HIS A 224 12.14 6.74 9.70
C HIS A 224 10.82 6.62 8.97
N ILE A 225 9.94 5.70 9.35
CA ILE A 225 8.59 5.57 8.78
C ILE A 225 7.56 5.73 9.88
N LEU A 226 6.62 6.67 9.70
CA LEU A 226 5.50 6.89 10.58
C LEU A 226 4.17 6.64 9.86
N PRO A 227 3.46 5.55 10.18
CA PRO A 227 2.10 5.30 9.71
C PRO A 227 1.14 6.42 10.13
N CYS A 228 0.52 7.09 9.17
CA CYS A 228 -0.35 8.24 9.43
C CYS A 228 -1.82 7.97 9.08
N TYR A 229 -2.08 7.27 7.98
CA TYR A 229 -3.46 6.97 7.55
C TYR A 229 -3.58 5.57 6.96
N ILE A 230 -4.73 4.93 7.17
CA ILE A 230 -5.15 3.73 6.44
C ILE A 230 -6.23 4.14 5.44
N ILE A 231 -6.04 3.74 4.18
CA ILE A 231 -6.96 3.99 3.10
C ILE A 231 -7.54 2.65 2.68
N SER A 232 -8.84 2.49 2.87
CA SER A 232 -9.60 1.36 2.35
C SER A 232 -10.04 1.69 0.94
N PHE A 233 -9.68 0.86 -0.03
CA PHE A 233 -10.01 1.08 -1.43
C PHE A 233 -10.61 -0.17 -2.06
N GLU A 234 -11.46 0.02 -3.05
CA GLU A 234 -12.02 -1.03 -3.88
C GLU A 234 -11.39 -0.96 -5.27
N ALA A 235 -10.81 -2.05 -5.74
CA ALA A 235 -10.21 -2.20 -7.06
C ALA A 235 -10.66 -3.54 -7.68
N PRO A 236 -11.85 -3.61 -8.29
CA PRO A 236 -12.43 -4.87 -8.80
C PRO A 236 -11.57 -5.57 -9.87
N TYR A 237 -10.70 -4.84 -10.55
CA TYR A 237 -9.81 -5.38 -11.58
C TYR A 237 -8.62 -6.19 -11.00
N LEU A 238 -8.38 -6.11 -9.69
CA LEU A 238 -7.38 -6.93 -8.99
C LEU A 238 -7.94 -8.28 -8.51
N ARG A 239 -9.26 -8.51 -8.64
CA ARG A 239 -9.87 -9.81 -8.30
C ARG A 239 -9.21 -10.94 -9.10
N GLY A 240 -8.87 -12.02 -8.42
CA GLY A 240 -8.22 -13.19 -9.02
C GLY A 240 -6.73 -13.00 -9.37
N SER A 241 -6.10 -11.89 -8.96
CA SER A 241 -4.64 -11.70 -9.12
C SER A 241 -3.79 -12.61 -8.22
N LYS A 242 -4.38 -13.20 -7.16
CA LYS A 242 -3.75 -14.14 -6.21
C LYS A 242 -3.06 -15.35 -6.87
N GLY A 243 -3.35 -15.68 -8.13
CA GLY A 243 -2.75 -16.80 -8.86
C GLY A 243 -1.82 -16.43 -10.02
N LEU A 244 -1.59 -15.13 -10.28
CA LEU A 244 -0.87 -14.72 -11.50
C LEU A 244 0.65 -14.61 -11.31
N VAL A 245 1.12 -14.71 -10.07
CA VAL A 245 2.55 -14.70 -9.70
C VAL A 245 3.17 -16.10 -9.89
N GLU A 246 2.37 -17.18 -9.87
CA GLU A 246 2.87 -18.56 -10.05
C GLU A 246 2.60 -19.17 -11.43
N ALA A 247 1.81 -18.53 -12.30
CA ALA A 247 1.51 -19.09 -13.61
C ALA A 247 2.42 -18.51 -14.71
N ASN A 248 3.53 -19.21 -14.99
CA ASN A 248 4.20 -19.22 -16.30
C ASN A 248 3.30 -19.74 -17.45
N THR A 249 1.98 -19.71 -17.29
CA THR A 249 0.97 -20.43 -18.08
C THR A 249 -0.25 -19.58 -18.41
N ILE A 250 -0.10 -18.26 -18.54
CA ILE A 250 -1.04 -17.53 -19.41
C ILE A 250 -0.70 -17.90 -20.85
N LYS A 251 -1.29 -18.99 -21.35
CA LYS A 251 -1.39 -19.29 -22.79
C LYS A 251 -2.65 -18.63 -23.35
N PRO A 252 -2.52 -17.56 -24.14
CA PRO A 252 -3.62 -17.02 -24.93
C PRO A 252 -4.27 -18.08 -25.84
N ARG A 253 -5.60 -18.27 -25.79
CA ARG A 253 -6.32 -19.11 -26.76
C ARG A 253 -7.04 -18.34 -27.89
N SER A 254 -6.87 -17.01 -28.03
CA SER A 254 -7.36 -16.23 -29.19
C SER A 254 -6.64 -14.88 -29.30
N PRO A 255 -6.83 -14.02 -30.34
CA PRO A 255 -5.92 -12.93 -30.66
C PRO A 255 -5.96 -11.84 -29.59
N TRP A 256 -5.09 -12.04 -28.61
CA TRP A 256 -4.70 -11.10 -27.58
C TRP A 256 -4.57 -9.72 -28.19
N MET A 257 -5.26 -8.77 -27.56
CA MET A 257 -5.24 -7.32 -27.82
C MET A 257 -4.01 -6.87 -28.61
N ARG A 258 -4.23 -6.10 -29.69
CA ARG A 258 -3.14 -5.59 -30.53
C ARG A 258 -2.12 -4.82 -29.67
N PHE A 259 -0.83 -5.03 -29.90
CA PHE A 259 0.24 -4.35 -29.15
C PHE A 259 0.12 -2.82 -29.12
N PRO A 260 -0.27 -2.11 -30.19
CA PRO A 260 -0.56 -0.68 -30.11
C PRO A 260 -1.58 -0.32 -29.03
N THR A 261 -2.63 -1.12 -28.89
CA THR A 261 -3.68 -0.92 -27.87
C THR A 261 -3.13 -1.18 -26.48
N LEU A 262 -2.31 -2.23 -26.31
CA LEU A 262 -1.63 -2.51 -25.04
C LEU A 262 -0.68 -1.36 -24.67
N ILE A 263 0.17 -0.90 -25.59
CA ILE A 263 1.14 0.17 -25.38
C ILE A 263 0.43 1.49 -25.04
N SER A 264 -0.67 1.81 -25.73
CA SER A 264 -1.50 2.99 -25.43
C SER A 264 -2.16 2.93 -24.06
N MET A 265 -2.49 1.73 -23.57
CA MET A 265 -3.00 1.56 -22.21
C MET A 265 -1.87 1.70 -21.18
N LEU A 266 -0.71 1.10 -21.45
CA LEU A 266 0.49 1.17 -20.60
C LEU A 266 1.08 2.58 -20.50
N SER A 267 0.96 3.40 -21.55
CA SER A 267 1.47 4.78 -21.57
C SER A 267 0.86 5.72 -20.55
N ARG A 268 -0.19 5.27 -19.86
CA ARG A 268 -0.87 6.01 -18.80
C ARG A 268 -0.31 5.71 -17.42
N PHE A 269 0.61 4.75 -17.33
CA PHE A 269 1.14 4.19 -16.08
C PHE A 269 2.67 4.15 -16.05
N LEU A 270 3.30 4.02 -17.22
CA LEU A 270 4.75 3.98 -17.36
C LEU A 270 5.34 5.39 -17.49
N GLY A 271 6.49 5.61 -16.84
CA GLY A 271 7.26 6.84 -16.94
C GLY A 271 7.91 7.04 -18.31
N PRO A 272 8.50 8.22 -18.60
CA PRO A 272 9.07 8.53 -19.91
C PRO A 272 10.17 7.56 -20.35
N SER A 273 11.04 7.12 -19.43
CA SER A 273 12.13 6.17 -19.72
C SER A 273 11.62 4.77 -20.05
N GLU A 274 10.66 4.28 -19.26
CA GLU A 274 9.99 2.99 -19.47
C GLU A 274 9.21 2.99 -20.80
N MET A 275 8.52 4.11 -21.10
CA MET A 275 7.80 4.28 -22.36
C MET A 275 8.73 4.39 -23.56
N ALA A 276 9.89 5.04 -23.44
CA ALA A 276 10.89 5.07 -24.50
C ALA A 276 11.43 3.67 -24.78
N SER A 277 11.73 2.90 -23.73
CA SER A 277 12.15 1.50 -23.83
C SER A 277 11.07 0.63 -24.47
N LEU A 278 9.82 0.75 -24.03
CA LEU A 278 8.68 0.00 -24.57
C LEU A 278 8.45 0.30 -26.06
N ASN A 279 8.50 1.58 -26.44
CA ASN A 279 8.35 2.01 -27.83
C ASN A 279 9.52 1.52 -28.71
N LYS A 280 10.74 1.48 -28.17
CA LYS A 280 11.89 0.88 -28.85
C LYS A 280 11.66 -0.61 -29.12
N GLN A 281 11.27 -1.38 -28.11
CA GLN A 281 10.97 -2.81 -28.27
C GLN A 281 9.86 -3.05 -29.31
N TYR A 282 8.81 -2.24 -29.29
CA TYR A 282 7.74 -2.34 -30.27
C TYR A 282 8.20 -2.00 -31.70
N ARG A 283 9.10 -1.02 -31.85
CA ARG A 283 9.73 -0.70 -33.14
C ARG A 283 10.58 -1.86 -33.65
N ASP A 284 11.42 -2.43 -32.80
CA ASP A 284 12.26 -3.59 -33.15
C ASP A 284 11.41 -4.79 -33.57
N PHE A 285 10.23 -4.99 -32.96
CA PHE A 285 9.26 -6.00 -33.39
C PHE A 285 8.66 -5.68 -34.77
N ARG A 286 8.29 -4.42 -35.03
CA ARG A 286 7.78 -3.96 -36.34
C ARG A 286 8.82 -4.11 -37.44
N GLU A 287 10.09 -3.93 -37.11
CA GLU A 287 11.25 -4.12 -37.98
C GLU A 287 11.73 -5.58 -38.05
N LYS A 288 11.00 -6.52 -37.42
CA LYS A 288 11.28 -7.97 -37.39
C LYS A 288 12.62 -8.35 -36.76
N ARG A 289 13.23 -7.47 -35.96
CA ARG A 289 14.46 -7.76 -35.19
C ARG A 289 14.20 -8.66 -33.99
N ILE A 290 12.99 -8.60 -33.43
CA ILE A 290 12.55 -9.47 -32.33
C ILE A 290 11.24 -10.17 -32.68
N SER A 291 11.06 -11.37 -32.14
CA SER A 291 9.86 -12.17 -32.29
C SER A 291 8.73 -11.71 -31.36
N ARG A 292 7.49 -12.13 -31.65
CA ARG A 292 6.34 -11.84 -30.80
C ARG A 292 6.51 -12.35 -29.34
N PRO A 293 7.00 -13.58 -29.08
CA PRO A 293 7.28 -14.03 -27.71
C PRO A 293 8.33 -13.17 -27.00
N GLN A 294 9.39 -12.76 -27.70
CA GLN A 294 10.41 -11.87 -27.14
C GLN A 294 9.81 -10.51 -26.78
N LEU A 295 8.97 -9.92 -27.64
CA LEU A 295 8.25 -8.68 -27.32
C LEU A 295 7.38 -8.85 -26.07
N ILE A 296 6.61 -9.95 -25.96
CA ILE A 296 5.79 -10.21 -24.77
C ILE A 296 6.65 -10.26 -23.51
N GLN A 297 7.79 -10.94 -23.58
CA GLN A 297 8.70 -11.06 -22.44
C GLN A 297 9.28 -9.69 -22.05
N ARG A 298 9.75 -8.89 -23.02
CA ARG A 298 10.26 -7.53 -22.74
C ARG A 298 9.18 -6.61 -22.20
N VAL A 299 7.94 -6.74 -22.67
CA VAL A 299 6.79 -5.98 -22.15
C VAL A 299 6.51 -6.37 -20.69
N LYS A 300 6.62 -7.66 -20.34
CA LYS A 300 6.49 -8.14 -18.95
C LYS A 300 7.59 -7.60 -18.05
N GLU A 301 8.82 -7.55 -18.54
CA GLU A 301 9.97 -6.99 -17.80
C GLU A 301 9.79 -5.47 -17.55
N ILE A 302 9.28 -4.74 -18.54
CA ILE A 302 9.10 -3.27 -18.42
C ILE A 302 7.87 -2.92 -17.58
N ALA A 303 6.72 -3.56 -17.83
CA ALA A 303 5.47 -3.18 -17.19
C ALA A 303 5.19 -3.93 -15.88
N GLY A 304 5.77 -5.11 -15.69
CA GLY A 304 5.42 -6.02 -14.61
C GLY A 304 4.13 -6.81 -14.87
N ASN A 305 4.07 -8.04 -14.33
CA ASN A 305 2.95 -8.95 -14.55
C ASN A 305 1.63 -8.42 -13.96
N GLN A 306 1.67 -7.75 -12.80
CA GLN A 306 0.48 -7.20 -12.13
C GLN A 306 -0.17 -6.09 -12.96
N LEU A 307 0.63 -5.12 -13.44
CA LEU A 307 0.13 -4.05 -14.29
C LEU A 307 -0.46 -4.60 -15.60
N LEU A 308 0.23 -5.58 -16.21
CA LEU A 308 -0.29 -6.24 -17.41
C LEU A 308 -1.61 -6.95 -17.16
N ALA A 309 -1.73 -7.68 -16.05
CA ALA A 309 -2.98 -8.34 -15.67
C ALA A 309 -4.12 -7.34 -15.45
N ALA A 310 -3.85 -6.24 -14.75
CA ALA A 310 -4.82 -5.18 -14.52
C ALA A 310 -5.28 -4.52 -15.85
N VAL A 311 -4.34 -4.22 -16.75
CA VAL A 311 -4.64 -3.65 -18.08
C VAL A 311 -5.40 -4.63 -18.97
N VAL A 312 -5.09 -5.93 -18.91
CA VAL A 312 -5.81 -6.97 -19.64
C VAL A 312 -7.24 -7.16 -19.10
N SER A 313 -7.40 -7.24 -17.78
CA SER A 313 -8.71 -7.30 -17.10
C SER A 313 -9.60 -6.12 -17.49
N LEU A 314 -9.01 -4.92 -17.62
CA LEU A 314 -9.72 -3.76 -18.15
C LEU A 314 -10.22 -3.91 -19.58
N TYR A 315 -9.39 -4.46 -20.46
CA TYR A 315 -9.73 -4.62 -21.87
C TYR A 315 -10.87 -5.62 -22.05
N SER A 316 -10.78 -6.79 -21.40
CA SER A 316 -11.80 -7.86 -21.46
C SER A 316 -13.17 -7.38 -20.99
N ASN A 317 -13.21 -6.58 -19.91
CA ASN A 317 -14.45 -6.00 -19.40
C ASN A 317 -15.04 -4.92 -20.34
N LYS A 318 -14.21 -4.21 -21.12
CA LYS A 318 -14.70 -3.23 -22.12
C LYS A 318 -15.25 -3.89 -23.37
N SER A 319 -14.75 -5.06 -23.77
CA SER A 319 -15.30 -5.81 -24.91
C SER A 319 -16.65 -6.44 -24.59
N LEU A 320 -16.88 -6.86 -23.34
CA LEU A 320 -18.16 -7.43 -22.90
C LEU A 320 -19.30 -6.40 -22.84
N LEU A 321 -18.99 -5.11 -22.68
CA LEU A 321 -19.97 -4.02 -22.71
C LEU A 321 -20.28 -3.51 -24.14
N ARG A 322 -19.70 -4.13 -25.18
CA ARG A 322 -19.88 -3.77 -26.59
C ARG A 322 -20.53 -4.87 -27.43
N CYS A 323 -21.02 -5.93 -26.79
CA CYS A 323 -21.82 -6.98 -27.42
C CYS A 323 -23.27 -6.87 -26.95
#